data_AF-A0A540M998-F1
#
_entry.id   AF-A0A540M998-F1
#
_cell.length_a   1.000
_cell.length_b   1.000
_cell.length_c   1.000
_cell.angle_alpha   90.00
_cell.angle_beta   90.00
_cell.angle_gamma   90.00
#
_symmetry.space_group_name_H-M   'P 1'
#
loop_
_entity.id
_entity.type
_entity.pdbx_description
1 polymer ?
#
loop_
_entity_poly.entity_id
_entity_poly.type
_entity_poly.pdbx_seq_one_letter_code
_entity_poly.pdbx_strand_id
1 'polypeptide(L)' 'MSPMALVEKFKSAATSVFYQGNCTFKCITDETPLSSCFDTSAPPKPLFIVTPTVAGTYPVILLHHGFYLSNYFYKELL' A
#
# COMPACT_ATOMS: atom_id res chain seq x y z
N MET A 1 19.55 12.02 42.06
CA MET A 1 18.07 11.85 41.93
C MET A 1 17.71 12.12 40.48
N SER A 2 17.35 11.09 39.72
CA SER A 2 16.95 11.20 38.30
C SER A 2 15.42 11.37 38.24
N PRO A 3 14.86 12.38 37.55
CA PRO A 3 13.41 12.46 37.40
C PRO A 3 12.92 11.45 36.34
N MET A 4 11.95 10.63 36.73
CA MET A 4 11.21 9.74 35.84
C MET A 4 10.19 10.57 35.06
N ALA A 5 10.36 10.68 33.74
CA ALA A 5 9.34 11.23 32.86
C ALA A 5 8.19 10.22 32.73
N LEU A 6 6.99 10.63 33.14
CA LEU A 6 5.76 9.89 32.92
C LEU A 6 5.35 10.07 31.46
N VAL A 7 5.57 9.05 30.63
CA VAL A 7 5.04 9.02 29.26
C VAL A 7 3.55 8.73 29.33
N GLU A 8 2.74 9.77 29.14
CA GLU A 8 1.30 9.62 28.96
C GLU A 8 1.02 8.96 27.61
N LYS A 9 0.48 7.75 27.64
CA LYS A 9 0.03 7.01 26.46
C LYS A 9 -1.30 7.60 26.01
N PHE A 10 -1.26 8.60 25.13
CA PHE A 10 -2.46 9.10 24.46
C PHE A 10 -3.08 7.97 23.63
N LYS A 11 -4.25 7.47 24.08
CA LYS A 11 -5.04 6.51 23.31
C LYS A 11 -5.78 7.29 22.22
N SER A 12 -5.22 7.30 21.02
CA SER A 12 -5.88 7.86 19.84
C SER A 12 -7.24 7.20 19.65
N ALA A 13 -8.32 7.99 19.70
CA ALA A 13 -9.69 7.56 19.42
C ALA A 13 -10.00 7.69 17.92
N ALA A 14 -9.01 7.41 17.05
CA ALA A 14 -9.25 7.31 15.62
C ALA A 14 -10.12 6.07 15.36
N THR A 15 -11.39 6.28 15.07
CA THR A 15 -12.22 5.23 14.49
C THR A 15 -11.79 5.06 13.05
N SER A 16 -11.50 3.83 12.64
CA SER A 16 -11.16 3.55 11.24
C SER A 16 -12.36 3.91 10.37
N VAL A 17 -12.17 4.76 9.37
CA VAL A 17 -13.20 5.06 8.36
C VAL A 17 -13.30 3.96 7.30
N PHE A 18 -12.34 3.04 7.29
CA PHE A 18 -12.30 1.88 6.41
C PHE A 18 -12.48 0.58 7.21
N TYR A 19 -13.16 -0.39 6.60
CA TYR A 19 -13.30 -1.74 7.12
C TYR A 19 -12.68 -2.71 6.14
N GLN A 20 -12.09 -3.79 6.65
CA GLN A 20 -11.53 -4.83 5.80
C GLN A 20 -12.66 -5.52 5.02
N GLY A 21 -12.50 -5.59 3.70
CA GLY A 21 -13.43 -6.31 2.82
C GLY A 21 -13.38 -7.82 3.04
N ASN A 22 -14.43 -8.51 2.61
CA ASN A 22 -14.53 -9.98 2.67
C ASN A 22 -13.97 -10.69 1.42
N CYS A 23 -13.42 -9.94 0.47
CA CYS A 23 -12.77 -10.50 -0.71
C CYS A 23 -11.35 -10.94 -0.36
N THR A 24 -11.07 -12.22 -0.56
CA THR A 24 -9.70 -12.74 -0.45
C THR A 24 -8.85 -12.18 -1.59
N PHE A 25 -7.66 -11.69 -1.28
CA PHE A 25 -6.77 -11.05 -2.24
C PHE A 25 -5.33 -11.55 -2.09
N LYS A 26 -4.50 -11.24 -3.08
CA LYS A 26 -3.05 -11.41 -3.03
C LYS A 26 -2.37 -10.15 -3.54
N CYS A 27 -1.14 -9.95 -3.08
CA CYS A 27 -0.29 -8.85 -3.52
C CYS A 27 0.74 -9.37 -4.52
N ILE A 28 0.96 -8.62 -5.60
CA ILE A 28 2.04 -8.83 -6.56
C ILE A 28 2.92 -7.58 -6.48
N THR A 29 4.18 -7.78 -6.13
CA THR A 29 5.19 -6.73 -6.12
C THR A 29 6.25 -7.09 -7.12
N ASP A 30 6.39 -6.29 -8.17
CA ASP A 30 7.46 -6.43 -9.14
C ASP A 30 8.56 -5.41 -8.84
N GLU A 31 9.57 -5.86 -8.11
CA GLU A 31 10.83 -5.16 -7.90
C GLU A 31 11.61 -5.22 -9.22
N THR A 32 12.02 -4.08 -9.77
CA THR A 32 12.61 -4.07 -11.12
C THR A 32 14.12 -4.24 -11.10
N PRO A 33 14.71 -5.14 -11.90
CA PRO A 33 16.11 -5.03 -12.27
C PRO A 33 16.32 -3.80 -13.17
N LEU A 34 17.38 -3.03 -12.90
CA LEU A 34 17.72 -1.76 -13.56
C LEU A 34 17.72 -1.84 -15.11
N SER A 35 17.87 -3.03 -15.70
CA SER A 35 17.87 -3.26 -17.15
C SER A 35 16.55 -2.96 -17.86
N SER A 36 15.42 -2.89 -17.15
CA SER A 36 14.08 -2.69 -17.76
C SER A 36 13.46 -1.33 -17.44
N CYS A 37 14.25 -0.36 -16.97
CA CYS A 37 13.82 1.03 -16.81
C CYS A 37 13.80 1.84 -18.13
N PHE A 38 14.43 1.31 -19.18
CA PHE A 38 14.51 1.96 -20.50
C PHE A 38 13.49 1.44 -21.51
N ASP A 39 12.66 0.47 -21.14
CA ASP A 39 11.57 0.03 -21.99
C ASP A 39 10.37 0.96 -21.79
N THR A 40 10.17 1.89 -22.72
CA THR A 40 9.08 2.87 -22.70
C THR A 40 7.70 2.23 -22.89
N SER A 41 7.63 0.96 -23.31
CA SER A 41 6.37 0.21 -23.42
C SER A 41 5.96 -0.45 -22.10
N ALA A 42 6.89 -0.57 -21.15
CA ALA A 42 6.61 -1.14 -19.84
C ALA A 42 5.90 -0.12 -18.94
N PRO A 43 5.02 -0.58 -18.03
CA PRO A 43 4.39 0.30 -17.05
C PRO A 43 5.44 0.93 -16.12
N PRO A 44 5.17 2.11 -15.53
CA PRO A 44 6.04 2.71 -14.52
C PRO A 44 6.26 1.78 -13.34
N LYS A 45 7.49 1.70 -12.85
CA LYS A 45 7.87 0.79 -11.77
C LYS A 45 8.44 1.58 -10.57
N PRO A 46 8.37 1.04 -9.33
CA PRO A 46 7.81 -0.25 -8.93
C PRO A 46 6.29 -0.30 -9.02
N LEU A 47 5.73 -1.48 -9.29
CA LEU A 47 4.27 -1.72 -9.27
C LEU A 47 3.88 -2.46 -7.99
N PHE A 48 2.75 -2.07 -7.40
CA PHE A 48 2.10 -2.78 -6.31
C PHE A 48 0.66 -3.09 -6.73
N ILE A 49 0.39 -4.35 -7.02
CA ILE A 49 -0.91 -4.81 -7.51
C ILE A 49 -1.58 -5.64 -6.43
N VAL A 50 -2.80 -5.26 -6.06
CA VAL A 50 -3.67 -6.05 -5.20
C VAL A 50 -4.79 -6.62 -6.08
N THR A 51 -4.95 -7.94 -6.07
CA THR A 51 -5.93 -8.63 -6.92
C THR A 51 -6.72 -9.66 -6.13
N PRO A 52 -8.04 -9.82 -6.39
CA PRO A 52 -8.81 -10.93 -5.85
C PRO A 52 -8.17 -12.29 -6.22
N THR A 53 -8.29 -13.26 -5.32
CA THR A 53 -7.88 -14.65 -5.59
C THR A 53 -8.98 -15.48 -6.24
N VAL A 54 -10.24 -15.00 -6.16
CA VAL A 54 -11.40 -15.66 -6.77
C VAL A 54 -11.51 -15.22 -8.23
N ALA A 55 -11.60 -16.19 -9.15
CA ALA A 55 -11.73 -15.92 -10.57
C ALA A 55 -13.00 -15.11 -10.88
N GLY A 56 -12.89 -14.13 -11.77
CA GLY A 56 -13.99 -13.25 -12.14
C GLY A 56 -13.50 -12.04 -12.92
N THR A 57 -14.44 -11.19 -13.33
CA THR A 57 -14.13 -9.89 -13.94
C THR A 57 -14.43 -8.81 -12.91
N TYR A 58 -13.43 -7.98 -12.61
CA TYR A 58 -13.51 -6.92 -11.60
C TYR A 58 -13.13 -5.58 -12.24
N PRO A 59 -13.68 -4.46 -11.76
CA PRO A 59 -13.21 -3.15 -12.16
C PRO A 59 -11.75 -2.95 -11.73
N VAL A 60 -10.97 -2.25 -12.55
CA VAL A 60 -9.58 -1.92 -12.23
C VAL A 60 -9.52 -0.48 -11.76
N ILE A 61 -8.87 -0.25 -10.62
CA ILE A 61 -8.61 1.08 -10.07
C ILE A 61 -7.10 1.31 -10.11
N LEU A 62 -6.68 2.43 -10.69
CA LEU A 62 -5.28 2.84 -10.75
C LEU A 62 -5.05 3.99 -9.76
N LEU A 63 -4.17 3.78 -8.79
CA LEU A 63 -3.80 4.79 -7.79
C LEU A 63 -2.42 5.37 -8.12
N HIS A 64 -2.38 6.68 -8.36
CA HIS A 64 -1.14 7.43 -8.49
C HIS A 64 -0.89 8.20 -7.20
N HIS A 65 0.28 7.97 -6.59
CA HIS A 65 0.71 8.75 -5.45
C HIS A 65 1.32 10.09 -5.88
N GLY A 66 1.27 11.07 -4.98
CA GLY A 66 1.90 12.37 -5.17
C GLY A 66 3.43 12.32 -5.04
N PHE A 67 4.05 13.49 -5.06
CA PHE A 67 5.50 13.64 -4.98
C PHE A 67 6.09 13.00 -3.71
N TYR A 68 7.19 12.25 -3.87
CA TYR A 68 7.97 11.62 -2.79
C TYR A 68 7.22 10.59 -1.93
N LEU A 69 6.06 10.12 -2.39
CA LEU A 69 5.38 8.96 -1.82
C LEU A 69 5.83 7.68 -2.53
N SER A 70 5.48 6.52 -1.97
CA SER A 70 5.75 5.21 -2.55
C SER A 70 4.54 4.28 -2.40
N ASN A 71 4.55 3.17 -3.13
CA ASN A 71 3.45 2.19 -3.07
C ASN A 71 3.23 1.61 -1.66
N TYR A 72 4.23 1.67 -0.78
CA TYR A 72 4.14 1.17 0.59
C TYR A 72 2.97 1.80 1.37
N PHE A 73 2.68 3.08 1.13
CA PHE A 73 1.60 3.80 1.84
C PHE A 73 0.20 3.27 1.51
N TYR A 74 0.02 2.53 0.42
CA TYR A 74 -1.26 1.90 0.07
C TYR A 74 -1.48 0.54 0.75
N LYS A 75 -0.47 -0.05 1.39
CA LYS A 75 -0.60 -1.38 2.04
C LYS A 75 -1.54 -1.39 3.25
N GLU A 76 -1.74 -0.25 3.89
CA GLU A 76 -2.70 -0.13 4.99
C GLU A 76 -4.13 0.17 4.49
N LEU A 77 -4.25 0.66 3.25
CA LEU A 77 -5.54 0.97 2.62
C LEU A 77 -6.13 -0.23 1.87
N LEU A 78 -5.28 -1.04 1.24
CA LEU A 78 -5.62 -2.17 0.37
C LEU A 78 -5.24 -3.51 1.00
#